data_AF-A0A2G1X6C5-F1
#
_entry.id   AF-A0A2G1X6C5-F1
#
_cell.length_a   1.000
_cell.length_b   1.000
_cell.length_c   1.000
_cell.angle_alpha   90.00
_cell.angle_beta   90.00
_cell.angle_gamma   90.00
#
_symmetry.space_group_name_H-M   'P 1'
#
loop_
_entity.id
_entity.type
_entity.pdbx_description
1 polymer ?
#
loop_
_entity_poly.entity_id
_entity_poly.type
_entity_poly.pdbx_seq_one_letter_code
_entity_poly.pdbx_strand_id
1 'polypeptide(L)'
;TDAAPIDEPVTTDTRRLIRLPGTLHGGSALVVTPLNRDELADFDPLRDAVPDRFVGREIRIETDADRTVELNGERVRVESGRNTVPEFAGAFLMARGEARKAPER
;
A
#
# COMPACT_ATOMS: atom_id res chain seq x y z
N THR A 1 16.40 1.89 -31.45
CA THR A 1 15.99 0.92 -30.42
C THR A 1 16.02 1.66 -29.11
N ASP A 2 14.87 2.10 -28.61
CA ASP A 2 14.84 2.77 -27.31
C ASP A 2 15.17 1.76 -26.20
N ALA A 3 16.03 2.17 -25.28
CA ALA A 3 16.34 1.38 -24.10
C ALA A 3 15.09 1.28 -23.21
N ALA A 4 14.98 0.17 -22.46
CA ALA A 4 13.92 0.04 -21.46
C ALA A 4 14.06 1.16 -20.41
N PRO A 5 12.96 1.75 -19.93
CA PRO A 5 12.99 2.85 -18.95
C PRO A 5 13.27 2.32 -17.54
N ILE A 6 14.50 1.84 -17.32
CA ILE A 6 14.99 1.33 -16.04
C ILE A 6 15.74 2.40 -15.26
N ASP A 7 15.75 2.27 -13.94
CA ASP A 7 16.60 3.08 -13.05
C ASP A 7 18.03 2.50 -13.06
N GLU A 8 18.91 3.06 -13.91
CA GLU A 8 20.28 2.59 -14.12
C GLU A 8 21.08 2.39 -12.80
N PRO A 9 21.08 3.34 -11.85
CA PRO A 9 21.72 3.16 -10.53
C PRO A 9 21.33 1.89 -9.78
N VAL A 10 20.12 1.36 -9.96
CA VAL A 10 19.69 0.10 -9.30
C VAL A 10 20.39 -1.11 -9.93
N THR A 11 20.77 -1.02 -11.20
CA THR A 11 21.38 -2.12 -11.96
C THR A 11 22.90 -2.16 -11.80
N THR A 12 23.54 -0.99 -11.74
CA THR A 12 25.01 -0.90 -11.72
C THR A 12 25.61 -1.00 -10.32
N ASP A 13 24.83 -0.77 -9.26
CA ASP A 13 25.28 -0.88 -7.87
C ASP A 13 25.39 -2.34 -7.41
N THR A 14 26.62 -2.79 -7.14
CA THR A 14 26.91 -4.16 -6.64
C THR A 14 26.59 -4.38 -5.16
N ARG A 15 26.20 -3.34 -4.42
CA ARG A 15 25.91 -3.39 -2.97
C ARG A 15 24.53 -2.87 -2.62
N ARG A 16 23.59 -2.95 -3.57
CA ARG A 16 22.24 -2.45 -3.41
C ARG A 16 21.46 -3.24 -2.36
N LEU A 17 20.73 -2.54 -1.49
CA LEU A 17 19.71 -3.16 -0.65
C LEU A 17 18.44 -3.39 -1.48
N ILE A 18 18.00 -4.64 -1.53
CA ILE A 18 16.75 -5.03 -2.18
C ILE A 18 15.68 -5.23 -1.11
N ARG A 19 14.48 -4.74 -1.39
CA ARG A 19 13.34 -4.95 -0.49
C ARG A 19 13.01 -6.45 -0.44
N LEU A 20 12.89 -6.98 0.78
CA LEU A 20 12.67 -8.40 0.99
C LEU A 20 11.26 -8.81 0.51
N PRO A 21 11.10 -9.83 -0.35
CA PRO A 21 9.80 -10.35 -0.75
C PRO A 21 8.93 -10.78 0.44
N GLY A 22 7.62 -10.59 0.34
CA GLY A 22 6.65 -10.89 1.41
C GLY A 22 6.62 -9.88 2.57
N THR A 23 7.47 -8.86 2.56
CA THR A 23 7.42 -7.78 3.57
C THR A 23 6.43 -6.68 3.20
N LEU A 24 6.10 -5.82 4.16
CA LEU A 24 5.28 -4.63 3.92
C LEU A 24 6.13 -3.47 3.39
N HIS A 25 5.62 -2.80 2.35
CA HIS A 25 6.17 -1.55 1.87
C HIS A 25 5.77 -0.40 2.81
N GLY A 26 6.76 0.22 3.47
CA GLY A 26 6.51 1.26 4.48
C GLY A 26 5.76 2.51 4.00
N GLY A 27 5.73 2.79 2.69
CA GLY A 27 4.99 3.95 2.12
C GLY A 27 3.56 3.66 1.67
N SER A 28 3.12 2.40 1.67
CA SER A 28 1.79 1.99 1.16
C SER A 28 1.10 0.93 2.01
N ALA A 29 1.83 0.27 2.91
CA ALA A 29 1.37 -0.90 3.65
C ALA A 29 0.94 -2.09 2.77
N LEU A 30 1.37 -2.12 1.49
CA LEU A 30 1.15 -3.26 0.59
C LEU A 30 2.29 -4.28 0.70
N VAL A 31 2.00 -5.53 0.38
CA VAL A 31 2.98 -6.63 0.36
C VAL A 31 3.90 -6.50 -0.85
N VAL A 32 5.17 -6.83 -0.66
CA VAL A 32 6.15 -6.99 -1.74
C VAL A 32 5.92 -8.36 -2.39
N THR A 33 5.00 -8.39 -3.36
CA THR A 33 4.55 -9.63 -4.01
C THR A 33 5.54 -10.06 -5.09
N PRO A 34 6.21 -11.23 -4.95
CA PRO A 34 6.98 -11.80 -6.05
C PRO A 34 6.04 -12.26 -7.17
N LEU A 35 6.46 -12.07 -8.42
CA LEU A 35 5.68 -12.47 -9.60
C LEU A 35 6.54 -13.30 -10.54
N ASN A 36 5.96 -14.39 -11.03
CA ASN A 36 6.43 -15.13 -12.20
C ASN A 36 6.06 -14.37 -13.48
N ARG A 37 6.71 -14.73 -14.60
CA ARG A 37 6.54 -14.01 -15.87
C ARG A 37 5.12 -14.10 -16.42
N ASP A 38 4.47 -15.25 -16.24
CA ASP A 38 3.11 -15.54 -16.67
C ASP A 38 2.04 -14.87 -15.79
N GLU A 39 2.37 -14.51 -14.55
CA GLU A 39 1.46 -13.79 -13.63
C GLU A 39 1.38 -12.28 -13.92
N LEU A 40 2.37 -11.73 -14.62
CA LEU A 40 2.52 -10.28 -14.81
C LEU A 40 1.31 -9.62 -15.49
N ALA A 41 0.67 -10.31 -16.44
CA ALA A 41 -0.45 -9.75 -17.20
C ALA A 41 -1.73 -9.60 -16.36
N ASP A 42 -1.90 -10.45 -15.35
CA ASP A 42 -3.13 -10.55 -14.56
C ASP A 42 -3.02 -9.88 -13.19
N PHE A 43 -1.82 -9.46 -12.79
CA PHE A 43 -1.58 -8.84 -11.48
C PHE A 43 -2.22 -7.46 -11.34
N ASP A 44 -3.11 -7.31 -10.35
CA ASP A 44 -3.66 -6.04 -9.89
C ASP A 44 -3.04 -5.66 -8.54
N PRO A 45 -2.05 -4.75 -8.49
CA PRO A 45 -1.37 -4.40 -7.25
C PRO A 45 -2.28 -3.77 -6.19
N LEU A 46 -3.40 -3.16 -6.58
CA LEU A 46 -4.33 -2.53 -5.64
C LEU A 46 -5.33 -3.54 -5.04
N ARG A 47 -5.28 -4.80 -5.48
CA ARG A 47 -6.03 -5.94 -4.91
C ARG A 47 -5.09 -7.01 -4.38
N ASP A 48 -4.19 -7.51 -5.21
CA ASP A 48 -3.39 -8.71 -4.94
C ASP A 48 -2.23 -8.46 -3.97
N ALA A 49 -1.80 -7.20 -3.81
CA ALA A 49 -0.78 -6.83 -2.83
C ALA A 49 -1.37 -6.33 -1.50
N VAL A 50 -2.70 -6.38 -1.32
CA VAL A 50 -3.35 -6.03 -0.06
C VAL A 50 -3.10 -7.17 0.94
N PRO A 51 -2.51 -6.91 2.12
CA PRO A 51 -2.28 -7.97 3.09
C PRO A 51 -3.59 -8.54 3.65
N ASP A 52 -3.80 -9.86 3.58
CA ASP A 52 -4.97 -10.54 4.15
C ASP A 52 -5.21 -10.19 5.62
N ARG A 53 -4.13 -9.92 6.37
CA ARG A 53 -4.20 -9.55 7.78
C ARG A 53 -4.97 -8.24 8.05
N PHE A 54 -5.09 -7.38 7.04
CA PHE A 54 -5.80 -6.10 7.11
C PHE A 54 -7.21 -6.17 6.50
N VAL A 55 -7.65 -7.34 6.07
CA VAL A 55 -9.00 -7.57 5.52
C VAL A 55 -9.93 -8.05 6.63
N GLY A 56 -11.19 -7.59 6.60
CA GLY A 56 -12.24 -7.99 7.56
C GLY A 56 -12.15 -7.36 8.94
N ARG A 57 -11.25 -6.39 9.13
CA ARG A 57 -11.08 -5.63 10.37
C ARG A 57 -11.23 -4.15 10.09
N GLU A 58 -11.67 -3.41 11.09
CA GLU A 58 -11.78 -1.96 11.05
C GLU A 58 -10.87 -1.31 12.08
N ILE A 59 -10.38 -0.12 11.77
CA ILE A 59 -9.59 0.71 12.68
C ILE A 59 -10.11 2.14 12.69
N ARG A 60 -9.95 2.79 13.84
CA ARG A 60 -10.15 4.24 13.94
C ARG A 60 -8.90 5.00 13.52
N ILE A 61 -9.07 5.96 12.62
CA ILE A 61 -8.04 6.89 12.17
C ILE A 61 -8.53 8.33 12.31
N GLU A 62 -7.59 9.26 12.25
CA GLU A 62 -7.87 10.69 12.15
C GLU A 62 -7.13 11.25 10.92
N THR A 63 -7.84 12.03 10.10
CA THR A 63 -7.28 12.74 8.93
C THR A 63 -7.50 14.24 9.10
N ASP A 64 -6.64 15.05 8.49
CA ASP A 64 -6.78 16.52 8.56
C ASP A 64 -7.64 17.09 7.42
N ALA A 65 -7.91 16.30 6.37
CA ALA A 65 -8.74 16.68 5.24
C ALA A 65 -9.37 15.43 4.61
N ASP A 66 -10.46 15.63 3.86
CA ASP A 66 -11.18 14.55 3.20
C ASP A 66 -10.26 13.72 2.28
N ARG A 67 -10.45 12.40 2.27
CA ARG A 67 -9.71 11.44 1.45
C ARG A 67 -10.66 10.45 0.79
N THR A 68 -10.23 9.91 -0.34
CA THR A 68 -10.86 8.74 -0.97
C THR A 68 -9.77 7.72 -1.26
N VAL A 69 -9.96 6.49 -0.79
CA VAL A 69 -9.06 5.36 -1.04
C VAL A 69 -9.80 4.36 -1.92
N GLU A 70 -9.14 3.94 -3.00
CA GLU A 70 -9.58 2.83 -3.84
C GLU A 70 -8.59 1.68 -3.69
N LEU A 71 -8.94 0.69 -2.89
CA LEU A 71 -8.07 -0.42 -2.56
C LEU A 71 -8.92 -1.67 -2.25
N ASN A 72 -8.40 -2.85 -2.57
CA ASN A 72 -9.09 -4.13 -2.40
C ASN A 72 -10.44 -4.19 -3.16
N GLY A 73 -10.57 -3.46 -4.28
CA GLY A 73 -11.83 -3.34 -5.02
C GLY A 73 -12.91 -2.49 -4.33
N GLU A 74 -12.60 -1.85 -3.20
CA GLU A 74 -13.51 -0.99 -2.45
C GLU A 74 -13.13 0.48 -2.59
N ARG A 75 -14.15 1.36 -2.66
CA ARG A 75 -13.97 2.81 -2.59
C ARG A 75 -14.39 3.31 -1.20
N VAL A 76 -13.43 3.70 -0.39
CA VAL A 76 -13.63 4.20 0.98
C VAL A 76 -13.50 5.73 0.99
N ARG A 77 -14.57 6.44 1.34
CA ARG A 77 -14.52 7.88 1.63
C ARG A 77 -14.23 8.10 3.10
N VAL A 78 -13.31 9.01 3.39
CA VAL A 78 -12.89 9.36 4.75
C VAL A 78 -13.02 10.87 4.88
N GLU A 79 -13.83 11.33 5.83
CA GLU A 79 -13.99 12.77 6.07
C GLU A 79 -12.86 13.31 6.95
N SER A 80 -12.61 14.62 6.93
CA SER A 80 -11.73 15.26 7.90
C SER A 80 -12.18 14.95 9.34
N GLY A 81 -11.21 14.69 10.22
CA GLY A 81 -11.45 14.24 11.59
C GLY A 81 -11.42 12.72 11.74
N ARG A 82 -12.20 12.21 12.71
CA ARG A 82 -12.11 10.82 13.17
C ARG A 82 -13.10 9.93 12.45
N ASN A 83 -12.58 8.84 11.87
CA ASN A 83 -13.36 7.89 11.09
C ASN A 83 -13.03 6.46 11.52
N THR A 84 -13.99 5.56 11.37
CA THR A 84 -13.75 4.11 11.40
C THR A 84 -13.74 3.62 9.97
N VAL A 85 -12.67 2.95 9.56
CA VAL A 85 -12.44 2.50 8.18
C VAL A 85 -11.91 1.06 8.18
N PRO A 86 -12.01 0.33 7.05
CA PRO A 86 -11.29 -0.93 6.88
C PRO A 86 -9.79 -0.79 7.18
N GLU A 87 -9.19 -1.78 7.82
CA GLU A 87 -7.80 -1.73 8.28
C GLU A 87 -6.83 -1.52 7.11
N PHE A 88 -7.09 -2.12 5.94
CA PHE A 88 -6.26 -1.89 4.74
C PHE A 88 -6.25 -0.42 4.31
N ALA A 89 -7.42 0.25 4.33
CA ALA A 89 -7.53 1.64 3.89
C ALA A 89 -6.87 2.58 4.90
N GLY A 90 -7.07 2.32 6.19
CA GLY A 90 -6.42 3.09 7.24
C GLY A 90 -4.90 2.91 7.27
N ALA A 91 -4.39 1.68 7.11
CA ALA A 91 -2.96 1.40 7.02
C ALA A 91 -2.33 2.08 5.79
N PHE A 92 -3.01 2.03 4.63
CA PHE A 92 -2.57 2.69 3.41
C PHE A 92 -2.43 4.22 3.59
N LEU A 93 -3.43 4.88 4.18
CA LEU A 93 -3.38 6.31 4.44
C LEU A 93 -2.31 6.68 5.49
N MET A 94 -2.18 5.90 6.57
CA MET A 94 -1.16 6.14 7.59
C MET A 94 0.26 5.98 7.03
N ALA A 95 0.51 4.97 6.20
CA ALA A 95 1.81 4.75 5.56
C ALA A 95 2.23 5.90 4.63
N ARG A 96 1.24 6.63 4.08
CA ARG A 96 1.44 7.82 3.22
C ARG A 96 1.52 9.12 4.02
N GLY A 97 1.41 9.07 5.35
CA GLY A 97 1.37 10.25 6.21
C GLY A 97 0.08 11.08 6.07
N GLU A 98 -0.98 10.50 5.50
CA GLU A 98 -2.25 11.18 5.25
C GLU A 98 -3.28 10.95 6.38
N ALA A 99 -2.98 10.02 7.29
CA ALA A 99 -3.79 9.72 8.47
C ALA A 99 -2.90 9.37 9.66
N ARG A 100 -3.47 9.42 10.86
CA ARG A 100 -2.87 8.91 12.10
C ARG A 100 -3.82 7.97 12.83
N LYS A 101 -3.27 7.07 13.64
CA LYS A 101 -4.07 6.19 14.49
C LYS A 101 -4.82 7.05 15.52
N ALA A 102 -6.15 6.91 15.58
CA ALA A 102 -6.92 7.59 16.62
C ALA A 102 -6.68 6.90 17.99
N PRO A 103 -6.76 7.64 19.11
CA PRO A 103 -6.56 7.07 20.46
C PRO A 103 -7.48 5.87 20.73
N GLU A 104 -6.93 4.84 21.36
CA GLU A 104 -7.73 3.75 21.94
C GLU A 104 -8.45 4.29 23.19
N ARG A 105 -9.73 3.92 23.35
CA ARG A 105 -10.52 4.30 24.53
C ARG A 105 -10.26 3.33 25.66
#